data_AF-A0A838LUY1-F1
#
_entry.id   AF-A0A838LUY1-F1
#
_cell.length_a   1.000
_cell.length_b   1.000
_cell.length_c   1.000
_cell.angle_alpha   90.00
_cell.angle_beta   90.00
_cell.angle_gamma   90.00
#
_symmetry.space_group_name_H-M   'P 1'
#
loop_
_entity.id
_entity.type
_entity.pdbx_description
1 polymer ?
#
loop_
_entity_poly.entity_id
_entity_poly.type
_entity_poly.pdbx_seq_one_letter_code
_entity_poly.pdbx_strand_id
1 'polypeptide(L)'
;MTNIDELINKRLEELLPQKLEALLQAREEAKTPSLAIIATKGTLDWGYPPFILASTAAALGWDVTIFFTFYGLQLVKKDLSDLKVSPLGNPGMPMKMPFGPDWFRGLNWNIPNIIQAGVPGFENLATALMQQTIKNNGVAGLEELRELSLEAGVKFSVCQMTVELFGFDHNDFVEGMDYVGAASFLPVAQVADVTLFI
;
A
#
# COMPACT_ATOMS: atom_id res chain seq x y z
N MET A 1 -58.46 -30.90 -1.88
CA MET A 1 -57.75 -30.50 -3.11
C MET A 1 -56.75 -29.47 -2.69
N THR A 2 -55.46 -29.81 -2.65
CA THR A 2 -54.39 -28.86 -2.30
C THR A 2 -54.44 -27.73 -3.32
N ASN A 3 -54.43 -26.48 -2.84
CA ASN A 3 -54.50 -25.32 -3.73
C ASN A 3 -53.21 -25.30 -4.57
N ILE A 4 -53.34 -25.12 -5.89
CA ILE A 4 -52.19 -25.00 -6.79
C ILE A 4 -51.21 -23.92 -6.31
N ASP A 5 -51.72 -22.85 -5.70
CA ASP A 5 -50.91 -21.78 -5.14
C ASP A 5 -50.04 -22.25 -3.96
N GLU A 6 -50.53 -23.14 -3.09
CA GLU A 6 -49.73 -23.71 -1.98
C GLU A 6 -48.59 -24.59 -2.51
N LEU A 7 -48.85 -25.37 -3.56
CA LEU A 7 -47.84 -26.19 -4.22
C LEU A 7 -46.77 -25.33 -4.90
N ILE A 8 -47.17 -24.23 -5.56
CA ILE A 8 -46.26 -23.27 -6.18
C ILE A 8 -45.39 -22.60 -5.11
N ASN A 9 -46.00 -22.08 -4.04
CA ASN A 9 -45.27 -21.39 -2.97
C ASN A 9 -44.26 -22.31 -2.28
N LYS A 10 -44.68 -23.54 -1.93
CA LYS A 10 -43.77 -24.54 -1.34
C LYS A 10 -42.58 -24.84 -2.25
N ARG A 11 -42.82 -24.97 -3.56
CA ARG A 11 -41.75 -25.24 -4.53
C ARG A 11 -40.83 -24.04 -4.74
N LEU A 12 -41.37 -22.83 -4.71
CA LEU A 12 -40.59 -21.59 -4.75
C LEU A 12 -39.72 -21.45 -3.50
N GLU A 13 -40.26 -21.69 -2.31
CA GLU A 13 -39.51 -21.65 -1.05
C GLU A 13 -38.36 -22.67 -1.01
N GLU A 14 -38.54 -23.84 -1.62
CA GLU A 14 -37.47 -24.84 -1.74
C GLU A 14 -36.37 -24.45 -2.75
N LEU A 15 -36.76 -23.93 -3.93
CA LEU A 15 -35.83 -23.73 -5.05
C LEU A 15 -35.19 -22.34 -5.10
N LEU A 16 -35.90 -21.32 -4.62
CA LEU A 16 -35.45 -19.92 -4.70
C LEU A 16 -34.16 -19.70 -3.90
N PRO A 17 -34.01 -20.19 -2.65
CA PRO A 17 -32.76 -20.02 -1.90
C PRO A 17 -31.58 -20.70 -2.59
N GLN A 18 -31.76 -21.93 -3.10
CA GLN A 18 -30.70 -22.67 -3.79
C GLN A 18 -30.21 -21.95 -5.05
N LYS A 19 -31.15 -21.45 -5.87
CA LYS A 19 -30.80 -20.67 -7.07
C LYS A 19 -30.18 -19.34 -6.71
N LEU A 20 -30.65 -18.67 -5.66
CA LEU A 20 -30.11 -17.40 -5.19
C LEU A 20 -28.68 -17.58 -4.69
N GLU A 21 -28.41 -18.60 -3.86
CA GLU A 21 -27.07 -18.93 -3.38
C GLU A 21 -26.12 -19.26 -4.54
N ALA A 22 -26.56 -20.07 -5.50
CA ALA A 22 -25.76 -20.39 -6.67
C ALA A 22 -25.42 -19.14 -7.52
N LEU A 23 -26.37 -18.21 -7.67
CA LEU A 23 -26.14 -16.95 -8.39
C LEU A 23 -25.22 -16.00 -7.61
N LEU A 24 -25.37 -15.92 -6.29
CA LEU A 24 -24.49 -15.13 -5.43
C LEU A 24 -23.06 -15.67 -5.46
N GLN A 25 -22.89 -16.99 -5.40
CA GLN A 25 -21.58 -17.62 -5.48
C GLN A 25 -20.93 -17.42 -6.85
N ALA A 26 -21.67 -17.62 -7.95
CA ALA A 26 -21.16 -17.37 -9.30
C ALA A 26 -20.77 -15.90 -9.50
N ARG A 27 -21.50 -14.96 -8.87
CA ARG A 27 -21.15 -13.54 -8.88
C ARG A 27 -19.85 -13.26 -8.11
N GLU A 28 -19.68 -13.89 -6.96
CA GLU A 28 -18.47 -13.73 -6.14
C GLU A 28 -17.23 -14.29 -6.84
N GLU A 29 -17.36 -15.45 -7.49
CA GLU A 29 -16.30 -16.07 -8.29
C GLU A 29 -15.93 -15.24 -9.53
N ALA A 30 -16.88 -14.48 -10.08
CA ALA A 30 -16.65 -13.57 -11.20
C ALA A 30 -16.15 -12.18 -10.78
N LYS A 31 -16.17 -11.85 -9.48
CA LYS A 31 -15.71 -10.55 -8.97
C LYS A 31 -14.19 -10.49 -9.06
N THR A 32 -13.68 -9.40 -9.63
CA THR A 32 -12.24 -9.10 -9.57
C THR A 32 -11.88 -8.70 -8.13
N PRO A 33 -10.90 -9.36 -7.48
CA PRO A 33 -10.49 -8.99 -6.14
C PRO A 33 -9.92 -7.57 -6.11
N SER A 34 -10.05 -6.90 -4.98
CA SER A 34 -9.70 -5.49 -4.86
C SER A 34 -8.91 -5.17 -3.58
N LEU A 35 -7.97 -4.24 -3.70
CA LEU A 35 -7.08 -3.81 -2.62
C LEU A 35 -7.12 -2.29 -2.46
N ALA A 36 -7.53 -1.83 -1.29
CA ALA A 36 -7.47 -0.42 -0.89
C ALA A 36 -6.36 -0.23 0.16
N ILE A 37 -5.45 0.70 -0.09
CA ILE A 37 -4.36 1.03 0.84
C ILE A 37 -4.46 2.49 1.24
N ILE A 38 -4.36 2.81 2.52
CA ILE A 38 -4.14 4.17 3.02
C ILE A 38 -2.65 4.28 3.37
N ALA A 39 -1.89 5.07 2.61
CA ALA A 39 -0.47 5.30 2.83
C ALA A 39 -0.26 6.63 3.56
N THR A 40 0.18 6.56 4.82
CA THR A 40 0.29 7.73 5.71
C THR A 40 1.72 8.15 6.02
N LYS A 41 2.66 7.21 5.91
CA LYS A 41 4.08 7.43 6.20
C LYS A 41 4.84 7.82 4.93
N GLY A 42 5.81 8.71 5.09
CA GLY A 42 6.55 9.32 3.99
C GLY A 42 8.06 9.10 4.03
N THR A 43 8.57 8.14 4.81
CA THR A 43 10.00 7.81 4.82
C THR A 43 10.29 6.70 3.82
N LEU A 44 11.57 6.55 3.45
CA LEU A 44 11.98 5.59 2.42
C LEU A 44 11.55 4.15 2.75
N ASP A 45 11.74 3.73 4.01
CA ASP A 45 11.43 2.38 4.48
C ASP A 45 9.92 2.07 4.46
N TRP A 46 9.09 3.06 4.81
CA TRP A 46 7.65 2.90 4.86
C TRP A 46 6.96 3.11 3.51
N GLY A 47 7.68 3.59 2.50
CA GLY A 47 7.20 3.61 1.11
C GLY A 47 7.19 2.24 0.44
N TYR A 48 8.04 1.30 0.86
CA TYR A 48 8.12 -0.02 0.23
C TYR A 48 6.84 -0.86 0.41
N PRO A 49 6.28 -1.01 1.64
CA PRO A 49 5.09 -1.85 1.82
C PRO A 49 3.90 -1.51 0.92
N PRO A 50 3.45 -0.24 0.77
CA PRO A 50 2.30 0.06 -0.08
C PRO A 50 2.57 -0.26 -1.55
N PHE A 51 3.75 0.07 -2.09
CA PHE A 51 4.04 -0.20 -3.50
C PHE A 51 4.34 -1.67 -3.80
N ILE A 52 4.99 -2.42 -2.89
CA ILE A 52 5.17 -3.87 -3.05
C ILE A 52 3.81 -4.57 -3.10
N LEU A 53 2.93 -4.25 -2.15
CA LEU A 53 1.59 -4.87 -2.12
C LEU A 53 0.76 -4.47 -3.33
N ALA A 54 0.79 -3.19 -3.70
CA ALA A 54 0.02 -2.69 -4.84
C ALA A 54 0.49 -3.29 -6.17
N SER A 55 1.78 -3.25 -6.46
CA SER A 55 2.35 -3.85 -7.69
C SER A 55 2.10 -5.35 -7.75
N THR A 56 2.23 -6.06 -6.63
CA THR A 56 1.95 -7.51 -6.57
C THR A 56 0.46 -7.79 -6.80
N ALA A 57 -0.44 -7.06 -6.16
CA ALA A 57 -1.88 -7.24 -6.33
C ALA A 57 -2.30 -6.92 -7.77
N ALA A 58 -1.78 -5.84 -8.36
CA ALA A 58 -2.03 -5.49 -9.75
C ALA A 58 -1.52 -6.58 -10.71
N ALA A 59 -0.34 -7.15 -10.45
CA ALA A 59 0.18 -8.28 -11.23
C ALA A 59 -0.68 -9.56 -11.11
N LEU A 60 -1.41 -9.73 -10.00
CA LEU A 60 -2.40 -10.79 -9.81
C LEU A 60 -3.77 -10.46 -10.45
N GLY A 61 -3.89 -9.32 -11.12
CA GLY A 61 -5.12 -8.86 -11.77
C GLY A 61 -6.13 -8.24 -10.81
N TRP A 62 -5.71 -7.76 -9.65
CA TRP A 62 -6.61 -7.11 -8.70
C TRP A 62 -6.81 -5.63 -9.04
N ASP A 63 -7.99 -5.11 -8.69
CA ASP A 63 -8.26 -3.67 -8.72
C ASP A 63 -7.64 -3.01 -7.49
N VAL A 64 -6.62 -2.17 -7.70
CA VAL A 64 -5.86 -1.57 -6.60
C VAL A 64 -6.05 -0.06 -6.56
N THR A 65 -6.31 0.48 -5.36
CA THR A 65 -6.30 1.91 -5.09
C THR A 65 -5.42 2.22 -3.88
N ILE A 66 -4.49 3.18 -4.03
CA ILE A 66 -3.69 3.72 -2.93
C ILE A 66 -4.14 5.16 -2.64
N PHE A 67 -4.53 5.44 -1.41
CA PHE A 67 -4.82 6.77 -0.91
C PHE A 67 -3.65 7.32 -0.11
N PHE A 68 -2.96 8.31 -0.67
CA PHE A 68 -1.85 9.00 -0.05
C PHE A 68 -2.38 10.17 0.79
N THR A 69 -2.03 10.18 2.07
CA THR A 69 -2.41 11.25 3.01
C THR A 69 -1.25 11.55 3.97
N PHE A 70 -1.30 12.71 4.63
CA PHE A 70 -0.23 13.22 5.47
C PHE A 70 1.16 13.08 4.81
N TYR A 71 2.12 12.42 5.47
CA TYR A 71 3.48 12.28 4.96
C TYR A 71 3.56 11.35 3.75
N GLY A 72 2.55 10.51 3.53
CA GLY A 72 2.46 9.63 2.35
C GLY A 72 2.48 10.37 1.02
N LEU A 73 2.11 11.66 0.99
CA LEU A 73 2.24 12.50 -0.21
C LEU A 73 3.68 12.59 -0.72
N GLN A 74 4.68 12.44 0.16
CA GLN A 74 6.09 12.45 -0.24
C GLN A 74 6.42 11.28 -1.19
N LEU A 75 5.68 10.17 -1.13
CA LEU A 75 5.89 8.98 -1.95
C LEU A 75 5.46 9.17 -3.42
N VAL A 76 4.66 10.20 -3.70
CA VAL A 76 4.15 10.51 -5.05
C VAL A 76 4.73 11.80 -5.62
N LYS A 77 5.71 12.42 -4.94
CA LYS A 77 6.47 13.55 -5.50
C LYS A 77 7.28 13.11 -6.71
N LYS A 78 7.48 14.00 -7.69
CA LYS A 78 8.29 13.70 -8.88
C LYS A 78 9.69 13.22 -8.51
N ASP A 79 10.34 13.89 -7.57
CA ASP A 79 11.64 13.52 -7.01
C ASP A 79 11.47 12.88 -5.62
N LEU A 80 12.01 11.66 -5.47
CA LEU A 80 12.01 10.87 -4.23
C LEU A 80 13.38 10.85 -3.53
N SER A 81 14.38 11.59 -4.05
CA SER A 81 15.75 11.57 -3.56
C SER A 81 15.91 12.06 -2.12
N ASP A 82 14.98 12.90 -1.65
CA ASP A 82 14.93 13.42 -0.29
C ASP A 82 14.40 12.41 0.74
N LEU A 83 13.84 11.28 0.30
CA LEU A 83 13.29 10.27 1.20
C LEU A 83 14.40 9.56 1.97
N LYS A 84 14.32 9.64 3.30
CA LYS A 84 15.27 9.02 4.21
C LYS A 84 14.61 7.99 5.09
N VAL A 85 15.42 7.10 5.62
CA VAL A 85 15.04 6.16 6.68
C VAL A 85 15.18 6.87 8.02
N SER A 86 14.15 6.78 8.86
CA SER A 86 14.23 7.23 10.25
C SER A 86 14.34 6.00 11.17
N PRO A 87 15.56 5.63 11.60
CA PRO A 87 15.75 4.53 12.54
C PRO A 87 15.25 4.91 13.96
N LEU A 88 15.04 6.21 14.20
CA LEU A 88 14.70 6.75 15.50
C LEU A 88 13.30 6.32 15.93
N GLY A 89 13.19 5.69 17.10
CA GLY A 89 11.90 5.27 17.64
C GLY A 89 11.36 3.96 17.03
N ASN A 90 12.14 3.27 16.20
CA ASN A 90 11.81 1.94 15.68
C ASN A 90 12.86 0.89 16.09
N PRO A 91 12.78 0.32 17.31
CA PRO A 91 13.70 -0.72 17.77
C PRO A 91 13.68 -2.01 16.94
N GLY A 92 12.68 -2.18 16.07
CA GLY A 92 12.55 -3.32 15.18
C GLY A 92 13.38 -3.20 13.90
N MET A 93 14.01 -2.05 13.64
CA MET A 93 14.80 -1.86 12.42
C MET A 93 16.07 -2.73 12.45
N PRO A 94 16.21 -3.73 11.55
CA PRO A 94 17.38 -4.57 11.50
C PRO A 94 18.52 -3.79 10.82
N MET A 95 19.29 -3.05 11.61
CA MET A 95 20.49 -2.38 11.14
C MET A 95 21.59 -3.44 10.92
N LYS A 96 21.61 -4.02 9.72
CA LYS A 96 22.63 -4.96 9.27
C LYS A 96 23.60 -4.26 8.34
N MET A 97 24.87 -4.62 8.42
CA MET A 97 25.86 -4.10 7.50
C MET A 97 25.69 -4.76 6.12
N PRO A 98 25.56 -3.99 5.02
CA PRO A 98 25.32 -4.55 3.70
C PRO A 98 26.59 -5.14 3.06
N PHE A 99 27.76 -4.90 3.64
CA PHE A 99 29.06 -5.34 3.15
C PHE A 99 29.81 -6.15 4.21
N GLY A 100 30.81 -6.93 3.77
CA GLY A 100 31.64 -7.78 4.62
C GLY A 100 31.26 -9.27 4.57
N PRO A 101 32.00 -10.12 5.28
CA PRO A 101 31.76 -11.56 5.33
C PRO A 101 30.37 -11.90 5.91
N ASP A 102 29.82 -13.08 5.61
CA ASP A 102 28.46 -13.48 6.01
C ASP A 102 28.20 -13.38 7.52
N TRP A 103 29.19 -13.74 8.33
CA TRP A 103 29.11 -13.63 9.79
C TRP A 103 28.92 -12.18 10.26
N PHE A 104 29.49 -11.20 9.53
CA PHE A 104 29.41 -9.78 9.86
C PHE A 104 28.08 -9.17 9.41
N ARG A 105 27.58 -9.58 8.24
CA ARG A 105 26.25 -9.21 7.73
C ARG A 105 25.11 -9.79 8.58
N GLY A 106 25.37 -10.91 9.27
CA GLY A 106 24.43 -11.55 10.19
C GLY A 106 24.24 -10.83 11.54
N LEU A 107 25.11 -9.87 11.88
CA LEU A 107 25.04 -9.15 13.15
C LEU A 107 23.99 -8.04 13.09
N ASN A 108 23.05 -8.05 14.05
CA ASN A 108 22.08 -6.97 14.22
C ASN A 108 22.67 -5.86 15.11
N TRP A 109 22.93 -4.70 14.54
CA TRP A 109 23.47 -3.55 15.25
C TRP A 109 22.32 -2.72 15.82
N ASN A 110 21.77 -3.10 16.97
CA ASN A 110 20.73 -2.29 17.61
C ASN A 110 21.37 -1.05 18.26
N ILE A 111 21.33 0.08 17.54
CA ILE A 111 21.92 1.34 18.00
C ILE A 111 20.94 2.03 18.94
N PRO A 112 21.32 2.36 20.20
CA PRO A 112 20.45 3.05 21.13
C PRO A 112 19.90 4.36 20.55
N ASN A 113 18.62 4.67 20.80
CA ASN A 113 17.94 5.88 20.30
C ASN A 113 18.72 7.18 20.58
N ILE A 114 19.42 7.28 21.72
CA ILE A 114 20.23 8.44 22.07
C ILE A 114 21.40 8.65 21.11
N ILE A 115 22.00 7.57 20.60
CA ILE A 115 23.08 7.64 19.62
C ILE A 115 22.51 8.03 18.26
N GLN A 116 21.37 7.46 17.88
CA GLN A 116 20.72 7.79 16.61
C GLN A 116 20.34 9.28 16.52
N ALA A 117 19.79 9.84 17.62
CA ALA A 117 19.44 11.25 17.70
C ALA A 117 20.66 12.16 17.93
N GLY A 118 21.71 11.65 18.58
CA GLY A 118 22.89 12.43 18.97
C GLY A 118 23.95 12.57 17.88
N VAL A 119 23.93 11.72 16.84
CA VAL A 119 24.90 11.75 15.74
C VAL A 119 24.33 12.51 14.54
N PRO A 120 24.87 13.70 14.19
CA PRO A 120 24.42 14.45 13.02
C PRO A 120 24.59 13.63 11.73
N GLY A 121 23.52 13.53 10.94
CA GLY A 121 23.55 12.81 9.66
C GLY A 121 23.40 11.29 9.74
N PHE A 122 23.06 10.74 10.92
CA PHE A 122 22.83 9.30 11.10
C PHE A 122 21.74 8.74 10.16
N GLU A 123 20.70 9.51 9.87
CA GLU A 123 19.65 9.15 8.91
C GLU A 123 20.19 8.95 7.48
N ASN A 124 21.15 9.76 7.04
CA ASN A 124 21.78 9.59 5.73
C ASN A 124 22.58 8.28 5.67
N LEU A 125 23.30 7.96 6.74
CA LEU A 125 24.03 6.71 6.85
C LEU A 125 23.06 5.52 6.83
N ALA A 126 22.00 5.55 7.65
CA ALA A 126 20.98 4.51 7.68
C ALA A 126 20.32 4.32 6.31
N THR A 127 19.99 5.42 5.63
CA THR A 127 19.41 5.42 4.29
C THR A 127 20.34 4.76 3.27
N ALA A 128 21.62 5.13 3.25
CA ALA A 128 22.60 4.53 2.34
C ALA A 128 22.80 3.04 2.59
N LEU A 129 22.88 2.62 3.86
CA LEU A 129 23.00 1.21 4.24
C LEU A 129 21.75 0.41 3.81
N MET A 130 20.56 0.97 3.99
CA MET A 130 19.31 0.35 3.59
C MET A 130 19.20 0.22 2.07
N GLN A 131 19.47 1.29 1.31
CA GLN A 131 19.46 1.26 -0.16
C GLN A 131 20.45 0.23 -0.72
N GLN A 132 21.65 0.15 -0.14
CA GLN A 132 22.61 -0.89 -0.52
C GLN A 132 22.10 -2.29 -0.19
N THR A 133 21.43 -2.47 0.96
CA THR A 133 20.83 -3.75 1.34
C THR A 133 19.74 -4.17 0.36
N ILE A 134 18.84 -3.26 -0.01
CA ILE A 134 17.77 -3.48 -1.00
C ILE A 134 18.37 -3.92 -2.33
N LYS A 135 19.36 -3.18 -2.83
CA LYS A 135 20.08 -3.50 -4.07
C LYS A 135 20.77 -4.86 -4.02
N ASN A 136 21.43 -5.19 -2.91
CA ASN A 136 22.12 -6.47 -2.74
C ASN A 136 21.16 -7.68 -2.70
N ASN A 137 19.90 -7.47 -2.31
CA ASN A 137 18.88 -8.51 -2.26
C ASN A 137 18.01 -8.56 -3.54
N GLY A 138 18.32 -7.75 -4.56
CA GLY A 138 17.57 -7.72 -5.81
C GLY A 138 16.15 -7.19 -5.67
N VAL A 139 15.87 -6.40 -4.63
CA VAL A 139 14.58 -5.73 -4.46
C VAL A 139 14.58 -4.48 -5.32
N ALA A 140 13.51 -4.30 -6.11
CA ALA A 140 13.29 -3.12 -6.94
C ALA A 140 13.35 -1.82 -6.12
N GLY A 141 13.81 -0.73 -6.74
CA GLY A 141 13.85 0.57 -6.08
C GLY A 141 12.43 1.09 -5.77
N LEU A 142 12.32 2.02 -4.82
CA LEU A 142 11.01 2.61 -4.49
C LEU A 142 10.35 3.30 -5.70
N GLU A 143 11.15 4.05 -6.47
CA GLU A 143 10.70 4.72 -7.69
C GLU A 143 10.25 3.73 -8.76
N GLU A 144 11.02 2.64 -8.96
CA GLU A 144 10.68 1.55 -9.87
C GLU A 144 9.37 0.86 -9.45
N LEU A 145 9.17 0.59 -8.16
CA LEU A 145 7.92 0.01 -7.65
C LEU A 145 6.71 0.94 -7.85
N ARG A 146 6.91 2.25 -7.73
CA ARG A 146 5.89 3.27 -8.01
C ARG A 146 5.53 3.29 -9.48
N GLU A 147 6.53 3.29 -10.37
CA GLU A 147 6.33 3.25 -11.82
C GLU A 147 5.61 1.98 -12.25
N LEU A 148 6.05 0.81 -11.77
CA LEU A 148 5.38 -0.47 -12.02
C LEU A 148 3.92 -0.45 -11.57
N SER A 149 3.62 0.20 -10.44
CA SER A 149 2.25 0.34 -9.95
C SER A 149 1.41 1.20 -10.91
N LEU A 150 1.94 2.34 -11.37
CA LEU A 150 1.25 3.20 -12.33
C LEU A 150 1.02 2.50 -13.67
N GLU A 151 2.05 1.83 -14.20
CA GLU A 151 1.98 1.07 -15.45
C GLU A 151 0.96 -0.08 -15.38
N ALA A 152 0.86 -0.73 -14.22
CA ALA A 152 -0.11 -1.78 -13.96
C ALA A 152 -1.55 -1.26 -13.72
N GLY A 153 -1.78 0.06 -13.79
CA GLY A 153 -3.11 0.66 -13.65
C GLY A 153 -3.56 0.83 -12.20
N VAL A 154 -2.64 0.78 -11.22
CA VAL A 154 -2.97 1.08 -9.82
C VAL A 154 -3.45 2.52 -9.72
N LYS A 155 -4.63 2.71 -9.12
CA LYS A 155 -5.21 4.04 -8.94
C LYS A 155 -4.57 4.78 -7.78
N PHE A 156 -3.89 5.89 -8.06
CA PHE A 156 -3.33 6.76 -7.03
C PHE A 156 -4.31 7.89 -6.70
N SER A 157 -4.78 7.91 -5.46
CA SER A 157 -5.64 8.95 -4.91
C SER A 157 -4.85 9.80 -3.92
N VAL A 158 -4.80 11.11 -4.11
CA VAL A 158 -4.08 12.04 -3.25
C VAL A 158 -5.07 12.83 -2.41
N CYS A 159 -4.85 12.87 -1.10
CA CYS A 159 -5.68 13.63 -0.16
C CYS A 159 -5.56 15.14 -0.44
N GLN A 160 -6.59 15.73 -1.07
CA GLN A 160 -6.60 17.15 -1.42
C GLN A 160 -6.43 18.05 -0.18
N MET A 161 -7.06 17.69 0.94
CA MET A 161 -6.89 18.42 2.20
C MET A 161 -5.44 18.43 2.69
N THR A 162 -4.69 17.34 2.47
CA THR A 162 -3.28 17.28 2.87
C THR A 162 -2.40 18.11 1.94
N VAL A 163 -2.69 18.10 0.64
CA VAL A 163 -2.02 18.99 -0.33
C VAL A 163 -2.15 20.44 0.14
N GLU A 164 -3.36 20.87 0.47
CA GLU A 164 -3.64 22.22 0.98
C GLU A 164 -2.99 22.48 2.34
N LEU A 165 -3.08 21.52 3.27
CA LEU A 165 -2.55 21.65 4.64
C LEU A 165 -1.03 21.89 4.65
N PHE A 166 -0.30 21.23 3.76
CA PHE A 166 1.16 21.35 3.68
C PHE A 166 1.64 22.30 2.57
N GLY A 167 0.71 22.92 1.83
CA GLY A 167 1.02 23.92 0.81
C GLY A 167 1.75 23.36 -0.41
N PHE A 168 1.45 22.11 -0.81
CA PHE A 168 1.98 21.53 -2.03
C PHE A 168 1.27 22.05 -3.27
N ASP A 169 1.98 22.10 -4.39
CA ASP A 169 1.40 22.30 -5.72
C ASP A 169 1.12 20.93 -6.37
N HIS A 170 0.07 20.85 -7.20
CA HIS A 170 -0.21 19.60 -7.94
C HIS A 170 0.96 19.21 -8.85
N ASN A 171 1.73 20.19 -9.34
CA ASN A 171 2.92 19.97 -10.15
C ASN A 171 4.11 19.36 -9.40
N ASP A 172 4.08 19.31 -8.06
CA ASP A 172 5.13 18.66 -7.26
C ASP A 172 5.08 17.13 -7.40
N PHE A 173 3.96 16.59 -7.85
CA PHE A 173 3.67 15.17 -7.86
C PHE A 173 3.64 14.58 -9.28
N VAL A 174 3.76 13.26 -9.38
CA VAL A 174 3.68 12.52 -10.65
C VAL A 174 2.31 12.70 -11.33
N GLU A 175 2.26 12.53 -12.65
CA GLU A 175 1.01 12.68 -13.39
C GLU A 175 0.04 11.50 -13.16
N GLY A 176 -1.23 11.68 -13.51
CA GLY A 176 -2.22 10.59 -13.50
C GLY A 176 -2.83 10.25 -12.15
N MET A 177 -2.84 11.19 -11.19
CA MET A 177 -3.45 10.99 -9.88
C MET A 177 -4.79 11.71 -9.73
N ASP A 178 -5.65 11.15 -8.89
CA ASP A 178 -6.93 11.74 -8.51
C ASP A 178 -6.79 12.49 -7.18
N TYR A 179 -7.02 13.80 -7.19
CA TYR A 179 -7.06 14.61 -5.97
C TYR A 179 -8.44 14.55 -5.34
N VAL A 180 -8.55 13.87 -4.19
CA VAL A 180 -9.83 13.53 -3.57
C VAL A 180 -9.82 13.73 -2.06
N GLY A 181 -11.01 13.83 -1.48
CA GLY A 181 -11.21 13.83 -0.03
C GLY A 181 -11.56 12.44 0.51
N ALA A 182 -11.63 12.31 1.83
CA ALA A 182 -12.00 11.06 2.51
C ALA A 182 -13.38 10.52 2.06
N ALA A 183 -14.32 11.42 1.73
CA ALA A 183 -15.66 11.04 1.25
C ALA A 183 -15.64 10.28 -0.08
N SER A 184 -14.61 10.49 -0.92
CA SER A 184 -14.45 9.77 -2.20
C SER A 184 -13.73 8.44 -2.01
N PHE A 185 -12.82 8.35 -1.03
CA PHE A 185 -12.05 7.13 -0.79
C PHE A 185 -12.80 6.09 0.06
N LEU A 186 -13.60 6.52 1.04
CA LEU A 186 -14.34 5.61 1.92
C LEU A 186 -15.25 4.61 1.17
N PRO A 187 -15.99 5.01 0.12
CA PRO A 187 -16.77 4.05 -0.68
C PRO A 187 -15.91 2.99 -1.37
N VAL A 188 -14.68 3.34 -1.81
CA VAL A 188 -13.73 2.39 -2.41
C VAL A 188 -13.28 1.39 -1.34
N ALA A 189 -12.85 1.88 -0.18
CA ALA A 189 -12.41 1.03 0.93
C ALA A 189 -13.54 0.15 1.50
N GLN A 190 -14.79 0.64 1.50
CA GLN A 190 -15.94 -0.09 2.04
C GLN A 190 -16.24 -1.38 1.28
N VAL A 191 -16.03 -1.39 -0.04
CA VAL A 191 -16.35 -2.54 -0.91
C VAL A 191 -15.11 -3.34 -1.34
N ALA A 192 -13.92 -2.86 -0.97
CA ALA A 192 -12.67 -3.54 -1.24
C ALA A 192 -12.58 -4.87 -0.48
N ASP A 193 -12.03 -5.89 -1.13
CA ASP A 193 -11.85 -7.21 -0.50
C ASP A 193 -10.79 -7.16 0.60
N VAL A 194 -9.77 -6.32 0.41
CA VAL A 194 -8.73 -6.05 1.40
C VAL A 194 -8.55 -4.53 1.57
N THR A 195 -8.61 -4.05 2.81
CA THR A 195 -8.28 -2.66 3.16
C THR A 195 -7.16 -2.62 4.18
N LEU A 196 -6.08 -1.88 3.88
CA LEU A 196 -4.90 -1.74 4.75
C LEU A 196 -4.61 -0.27 5.06
N PHE A 197 -4.14 -0.01 6.28
CA PHE A 197 -3.63 1.29 6.71
C PHE A 197 -2.14 1.15 7.04
N ILE A 198 -1.29 1.91 6.34
CA ILE A 198 0.17 1.75 6.33
C ILE A 198 0.88 3.05 6.75
#